data_AF-A0A3P9PHA2-F1
#
_entry.id   AF-A0A3P9PHA2-F1
#
_cell.length_a   1.000
_cell.length_b   1.000
_cell.length_c   1.000
_cell.angle_alpha   90.00
_cell.angle_beta   90.00
_cell.angle_gamma   90.00
#
_symmetry.space_group_name_H-M   'P 1'
#
loop_
_entity.id
_entity.type
_entity.pdbx_description
1 polymer ?
#
loop_
_entity_poly.entity_id
_entity_poly.type
_entity_poly.pdbx_seq_one_letter_code
_entity_poly.pdbx_strand_id
1 'polypeptide(L)'
;MFFCIQKSTITMDSTLVALLFLFHVLSVGTGNPVPDAKSSIEPLIKTLLVRLNAFPVLPVNPPQELEGFSSIVVALDGYNNLISENLLNVAQVKTDISRLTNVISHGLMNCTEKPPKRTRPVHLQQLQNEWEQDPERYVEAVSVAAINGVREIVEMLQNQIHGIACC
;
A
#
# COMPACT_ATOMS: atom_id res chain seq x y z
N MET A 1 -5.03 75.51 -30.56
CA MET A 1 -5.55 74.99 -31.84
C MET A 1 -4.56 73.90 -32.25
N PHE A 2 -4.79 72.59 -32.14
CA PHE A 2 -5.99 71.77 -32.29
C PHE A 2 -6.15 70.75 -31.15
N PHE A 3 -7.40 70.36 -30.93
CA PHE A 3 -7.82 69.24 -30.08
C PHE A 3 -7.47 67.89 -30.72
N CYS A 4 -7.24 66.89 -29.87
CA CYS A 4 -7.90 65.59 -29.99
C CYS A 4 -8.31 65.10 -28.60
N ILE A 5 -9.60 65.25 -28.27
CA ILE A 5 -10.27 64.41 -27.29
C ILE A 5 -10.69 63.16 -28.05
N GLN A 6 -10.23 61.99 -27.59
CA GLN A 6 -11.04 60.78 -27.70
C GLN A 6 -11.33 60.28 -26.29
N LYS A 7 -12.57 60.53 -25.89
CA LYS A 7 -13.20 60.06 -24.66
C LYS A 7 -13.53 58.58 -24.86
N SER A 8 -12.82 57.72 -24.14
CA SER A 8 -13.32 56.38 -23.77
C SER A 8 -13.38 56.31 -22.26
N THR A 9 -14.54 56.67 -21.72
CA THR A 9 -14.96 56.31 -20.37
C THR A 9 -15.34 54.84 -20.37
N ILE A 10 -14.50 53.99 -19.78
CA ILE A 10 -14.94 52.82 -19.02
C ILE A 10 -14.12 52.83 -17.73
N THR A 11 -14.73 53.33 -16.66
CA THR A 11 -14.24 53.22 -15.29
C THR A 11 -14.17 51.74 -14.95
N MET A 12 -12.96 51.17 -14.93
CA MET A 12 -12.76 49.81 -14.43
C MET A 12 -12.87 49.84 -12.91
N ASP A 13 -13.87 49.12 -12.39
CA ASP A 13 -14.16 48.93 -10.97
C ASP A 13 -12.88 48.58 -10.20
N SER A 14 -12.40 49.53 -9.37
CA SER A 14 -11.24 49.32 -8.47
C SER A 14 -11.53 48.33 -7.33
N THR A 15 -12.74 47.81 -7.26
CA THR A 15 -13.22 46.75 -6.37
C THR A 15 -12.81 45.35 -6.85
N LEU A 16 -12.61 45.13 -8.15
CA LEU A 16 -12.37 43.79 -8.70
C LEU A 16 -10.90 43.35 -8.54
N VAL A 17 -9.96 44.31 -8.57
CA VAL A 17 -8.53 44.04 -8.35
C VAL A 17 -8.25 43.70 -6.87
N ALA A 18 -8.98 44.30 -5.93
CA ALA A 18 -8.85 44.00 -4.51
C ALA A 18 -9.35 42.57 -4.14
N LEU A 19 -10.32 42.04 -4.89
CA LEU A 19 -10.84 40.67 -4.67
C LEU A 19 -9.82 39.60 -5.06
N LEU A 20 -9.03 39.81 -6.12
CA LEU A 20 -7.98 38.87 -6.52
C LEU A 20 -6.86 38.74 -5.46
N PHE A 21 -6.51 39.83 -4.77
CA PHE A 21 -5.50 39.79 -3.70
C PHE A 21 -5.99 39.10 -2.41
N LEU A 22 -7.29 39.08 -2.12
CA LEU A 22 -7.84 38.35 -0.97
C LEU A 22 -7.86 36.82 -1.20
N PHE A 23 -8.01 36.36 -2.43
CA PHE A 23 -7.97 34.92 -2.75
C PHE A 23 -6.57 34.30 -2.67
N HIS A 24 -5.51 35.10 -2.82
CA HIS A 24 -4.13 34.60 -2.71
C HIS A 24 -3.66 34.40 -1.26
N VAL A 25 -4.37 34.95 -0.27
CA VAL A 25 -4.03 34.79 1.15
C VAL A 25 -4.76 33.61 1.80
N LEU A 26 -5.86 33.12 1.20
CA LEU A 26 -6.62 31.98 1.73
C LEU A 26 -6.20 30.62 1.13
N SER A 27 -5.24 30.61 0.21
CA SER A 27 -4.58 29.37 -0.22
C SER A 27 -3.35 29.04 0.64
N VAL A 28 -3.41 29.32 1.95
CA VAL A 28 -2.53 28.64 2.90
C VAL A 28 -3.11 27.24 3.05
N GLY A 29 -2.43 26.29 2.40
CA GLY A 29 -2.92 24.94 2.18
C GLY A 29 -3.48 24.33 3.45
N THR A 30 -4.76 23.98 3.40
CA THR A 30 -5.28 22.85 4.16
C THR A 30 -4.63 21.59 3.60
N GLY A 31 -3.35 21.38 3.92
CA GLY A 31 -2.79 20.06 3.87
C GLY A 31 -3.62 19.24 4.86
N ASN A 32 -4.50 18.38 4.35
CA ASN A 32 -5.08 17.36 5.21
C ASN A 32 -3.91 16.69 5.92
N PRO A 33 -3.95 16.52 7.25
CA PRO A 33 -2.94 15.72 7.92
C PRO A 33 -2.88 14.39 7.17
N VAL A 34 -1.69 14.05 6.67
CA VAL A 34 -1.49 12.74 6.03
C VAL A 34 -2.01 11.73 7.04
N PRO A 35 -3.01 10.91 6.69
CA PRO A 35 -3.53 9.93 7.62
C PRO A 35 -2.34 9.11 8.09
N ASP A 36 -2.16 9.04 9.40
CA ASP A 36 -1.12 8.21 10.01
C ASP A 36 -1.15 6.85 9.30
N ALA A 37 -0.05 6.48 8.62
CA ALA A 37 0.04 5.26 7.85
C ALA A 37 -0.40 4.04 8.69
N LYS A 38 -0.13 4.08 10.00
CA LYS A 38 -0.58 3.09 10.97
C LYS A 38 -2.10 2.93 11.03
N SER A 39 -2.84 4.04 11.11
CA SER A 39 -4.30 4.07 11.18
C SER A 39 -4.96 3.47 9.93
N SER A 40 -4.26 3.50 8.80
CA SER A 40 -4.71 2.92 7.53
C SER A 40 -4.37 1.43 7.39
N ILE A 41 -3.30 0.96 8.04
CA ILE A 41 -2.80 -0.42 7.92
C ILE A 41 -3.52 -1.37 8.89
N GLU A 42 -3.75 -0.95 10.13
CA GLU A 42 -4.36 -1.80 11.16
C GLU A 42 -5.73 -2.43 10.76
N PRO A 43 -6.69 -1.68 10.20
CA PRO A 43 -7.96 -2.28 9.77
C PRO A 43 -7.79 -3.28 8.60
N LEU A 44 -6.79 -3.07 7.74
CA LEU A 44 -6.47 -3.99 6.64
C LEU A 44 -5.89 -5.31 7.16
N ILE A 45 -4.96 -5.23 8.10
CA ILE A 45 -4.40 -6.41 8.79
C ILE A 45 -5.52 -7.23 9.43
N LYS A 46 -6.38 -6.59 10.22
CA LYS A 46 -7.50 -7.28 10.90
C LYS A 46 -8.44 -7.97 9.92
N THR A 47 -8.84 -7.26 8.86
CA THR A 47 -9.74 -7.80 7.84
C THR A 47 -9.10 -8.97 7.10
N LEU A 48 -7.84 -8.84 6.71
CA LEU A 48 -7.11 -9.87 6.00
C LEU A 48 -6.93 -11.13 6.87
N LEU A 49 -6.56 -11.00 8.14
CA LEU A 49 -6.44 -12.15 9.05
C LEU A 49 -7.75 -12.93 9.20
N VAL A 50 -8.88 -12.23 9.34
CA VAL A 50 -10.20 -12.88 9.40
C VAL A 50 -10.47 -13.71 8.14
N ARG A 51 -10.09 -13.20 6.96
CA ARG A 51 -10.27 -13.93 5.69
C ARG A 51 -9.30 -15.09 5.56
N LEU A 52 -8.04 -14.90 5.95
CA LEU A 52 -7.03 -15.96 5.94
C LEU A 52 -7.44 -17.11 6.88
N ASN A 53 -8.10 -16.84 8.00
CA ASN A 53 -8.64 -17.86 8.91
C ASN A 53 -9.68 -18.80 8.28
N ALA A 54 -10.22 -18.49 7.10
CA ALA A 54 -11.09 -19.40 6.36
C ALA A 54 -10.32 -20.54 5.65
N PHE A 55 -9.00 -20.45 5.56
CA PHE A 55 -8.15 -21.44 4.90
C PHE A 55 -7.43 -22.34 5.90
N PRO A 56 -7.02 -23.57 5.50
CA PRO A 56 -6.26 -24.47 6.34
C PRO A 56 -5.00 -23.79 6.91
N VAL A 57 -4.78 -23.96 8.21
CA VAL A 57 -3.56 -23.51 8.88
C VAL A 57 -2.51 -24.60 8.71
N LEU A 58 -1.40 -24.24 8.08
CA LEU A 58 -0.23 -25.11 7.98
C LEU A 58 0.84 -24.64 8.98
N PRO A 59 1.58 -25.57 9.60
CA PRO A 59 2.76 -25.22 10.35
C PRO A 59 3.81 -24.71 9.36
N VAL A 60 4.00 -23.41 9.34
CA VAL A 60 5.11 -22.73 8.67
C VAL A 60 5.98 -22.07 9.72
N ASN A 61 7.25 -21.82 9.36
CA ASN A 61 8.15 -21.07 10.21
C ASN A 61 8.10 -19.60 9.77
N PRO A 62 7.80 -18.66 10.67
CA PRO A 62 7.68 -17.26 10.30
C PRO A 62 8.98 -16.76 9.66
N PRO A 63 8.90 -15.93 8.61
CA PRO A 63 10.09 -15.52 7.87
C PRO A 63 11.01 -14.66 8.76
N GLN A 64 12.10 -15.23 9.26
CA GLN A 64 13.09 -14.48 10.06
C GLN A 64 13.90 -13.49 9.22
N GLU A 65 13.83 -13.60 7.90
CA GLU A 65 14.66 -12.88 6.92
C GLU A 65 14.10 -11.50 6.53
N LEU A 66 12.94 -11.11 7.07
CA LEU A 66 12.26 -9.87 6.68
C LEU A 66 12.84 -8.65 7.39
N GLU A 67 13.86 -8.06 6.77
CA GLU A 67 14.51 -6.83 7.25
C GLU A 67 13.78 -5.55 6.77
N GLY A 68 12.58 -5.29 7.33
CA GLY A 68 11.83 -4.04 7.13
C GLY A 68 10.74 -4.07 6.05
N PHE A 69 10.10 -2.92 5.79
CA PHE A 69 8.85 -2.87 4.99
C PHE A 69 8.97 -3.32 3.54
N SER A 70 10.13 -3.16 2.92
CA SER A 70 10.27 -3.58 1.53
C SER A 70 10.47 -5.06 1.34
N SER A 71 11.17 -5.76 2.24
CA SER A 71 11.21 -7.22 2.17
C SER A 71 9.81 -7.78 2.43
N ILE A 72 9.03 -7.15 3.32
CA ILE A 72 7.61 -7.46 3.56
C ILE A 72 6.78 -7.29 2.28
N VAL A 73 6.86 -6.14 1.59
CA VAL A 73 6.12 -5.89 0.36
C VAL A 73 6.50 -6.87 -0.75
N VAL A 74 7.80 -7.16 -0.93
CA VAL A 74 8.27 -8.15 -1.91
C VAL A 74 7.74 -9.54 -1.58
N ALA A 75 7.69 -9.91 -0.30
CA ALA A 75 7.19 -11.21 0.13
C ALA A 75 5.66 -11.34 -0.04
N LEU A 76 4.90 -10.32 0.36
CA LEU A 76 3.44 -10.29 0.18
C LEU A 76 3.05 -10.38 -1.30
N ASP A 77 3.72 -9.60 -2.16
CA ASP A 77 3.49 -9.66 -3.60
C ASP A 77 3.86 -11.02 -4.19
N GLY A 78 5.01 -11.57 -3.79
CA GLY A 78 5.47 -12.88 -4.23
C GLY A 78 4.50 -14.01 -3.86
N TYR A 79 4.01 -14.04 -2.62
CA TYR A 79 2.99 -15.02 -2.23
C TYR A 79 1.67 -14.78 -2.96
N ASN A 80 1.24 -13.54 -3.13
CA ASN A 80 0.00 -13.22 -3.86
C ASN A 80 0.04 -13.74 -5.32
N ASN A 81 1.20 -13.72 -5.96
CA ASN A 81 1.39 -14.23 -7.32
C ASN A 81 1.37 -15.76 -7.40
N LEU A 82 1.69 -16.47 -6.31
CA LEU A 82 1.58 -17.93 -6.22
C LEU A 82 0.16 -18.42 -5.89
N ILE A 83 -0.71 -17.54 -5.43
CA ILE A 83 -2.09 -17.89 -5.12
C ILE A 83 -2.89 -17.97 -6.42
N SER A 84 -3.35 -19.17 -6.74
CA SER A 84 -4.19 -19.46 -7.89
C SER A 84 -5.55 -18.78 -7.80
N GLU A 85 -6.02 -18.21 -8.90
CA GLU A 85 -7.38 -17.63 -9.02
C GLU A 85 -8.49 -18.68 -8.90
N ASN A 86 -8.16 -19.95 -9.15
CA ASN A 86 -9.13 -21.06 -9.10
C ASN A 86 -9.40 -21.54 -7.67
N LEU A 87 -8.64 -21.06 -6.68
CA LEU A 87 -8.89 -21.39 -5.28
C LEU A 87 -10.18 -20.70 -4.81
N LEU A 88 -11.05 -21.45 -4.13
CA LEU A 88 -12.35 -20.91 -3.68
C LEU A 88 -12.17 -19.71 -2.74
N ASN A 89 -13.00 -18.68 -2.93
CA ASN A 89 -13.03 -17.45 -2.13
C ASN A 89 -11.72 -16.64 -2.09
N VAL A 90 -10.86 -16.82 -3.09
CA VAL A 90 -9.50 -16.27 -3.07
C VAL A 90 -9.38 -14.85 -3.63
N ALA A 91 -10.23 -14.46 -4.58
CA ALA A 91 -10.15 -13.16 -5.26
C ALA A 91 -10.14 -11.99 -4.27
N GLN A 92 -10.96 -12.11 -3.23
CA GLN A 92 -11.09 -11.11 -2.19
C GLN A 92 -9.86 -11.07 -1.26
N VAL A 93 -9.22 -12.22 -1.02
CA VAL A 93 -7.94 -12.31 -0.29
C VAL A 93 -6.83 -11.65 -1.09
N LYS A 94 -6.71 -11.96 -2.38
CA LYS A 94 -5.69 -11.35 -3.25
C LYS A 94 -5.82 -9.84 -3.32
N THR A 95 -7.07 -9.35 -3.43
CA THR A 95 -7.37 -7.91 -3.43
C THR A 95 -6.91 -7.24 -2.13
N ASP A 96 -7.16 -7.86 -0.98
CA ASP A 96 -6.74 -7.32 0.31
C ASP A 96 -5.22 -7.35 0.49
N ILE A 97 -4.55 -8.41 0.01
CA ILE A 97 -3.08 -8.49 0.02
C ILE A 97 -2.53 -7.34 -0.82
N SER A 98 -2.98 -7.18 -2.07
CA SER A 98 -2.53 -6.07 -2.93
C SER A 98 -2.79 -4.71 -2.29
N ARG A 99 -3.94 -4.52 -1.64
CA ARG A 99 -4.27 -3.27 -0.93
C ARG A 99 -3.32 -3.01 0.23
N LEU A 100 -3.05 -4.01 1.07
CA LEU A 100 -2.11 -3.91 2.18
C LEU A 100 -0.70 -3.60 1.69
N THR A 101 -0.22 -4.33 0.68
CA THR A 101 1.07 -4.11 0.01
C THR A 101 1.19 -2.66 -0.49
N ASN A 102 0.15 -2.15 -1.14
CA ASN A 102 0.13 -0.76 -1.63
C ASN A 102 0.21 0.26 -0.49
N VAL A 103 -0.56 0.09 0.58
CA VAL A 103 -0.53 1.04 1.71
C VAL A 103 0.83 1.03 2.40
N ILE A 104 1.44 -0.14 2.61
CA ILE A 104 2.79 -0.25 3.17
C ILE A 104 3.81 0.44 2.24
N SER A 105 3.72 0.19 0.93
CA SER A 105 4.65 0.77 -0.04
C SER A 105 4.56 2.29 -0.11
N HIS A 106 3.37 2.88 -0.04
CA HIS A 106 3.19 4.34 -0.15
C HIS A 106 3.30 5.06 1.20
N GLY A 107 2.85 4.43 2.28
CA GLY A 107 2.78 5.04 3.61
C GLY A 107 4.07 4.86 4.42
N LEU A 108 4.76 3.72 4.30
CA LEU A 108 5.87 3.37 5.18
C LEU A 108 7.23 3.29 4.48
N MET A 109 7.30 3.08 3.16
CA MET A 109 8.62 3.12 2.49
C MET A 109 9.12 4.54 2.24
N ASN A 110 8.21 5.49 2.01
CA ASN A 110 8.55 6.91 1.83
C ASN A 110 9.20 7.54 3.08
N CYS A 111 9.13 6.85 4.22
CA CYS A 111 9.74 7.20 5.50
C CYS A 111 11.22 6.82 5.65
N THR A 112 11.73 5.91 4.81
CA THR A 112 13.04 5.28 5.02
C THR A 112 13.91 5.46 3.78
N GLU A 113 14.86 6.41 3.86
CA GLU A 113 15.80 6.77 2.78
C GLU A 113 16.79 5.66 2.37
N LYS A 114 16.77 4.46 2.98
CA LYS A 114 17.67 3.38 2.57
C LYS A 114 16.99 2.46 1.55
N PRO A 115 17.59 2.28 0.35
CA PRO A 115 17.17 1.26 -0.58
C PRO A 115 17.23 -0.10 0.15
N PRO A 116 16.11 -0.80 0.23
CA PRO A 116 16.00 -2.02 1.00
C PRO A 116 16.73 -3.16 0.30
N LYS A 117 17.32 -4.06 1.11
CA LYS A 117 17.77 -5.35 0.60
C LYS A 117 16.53 -6.14 0.22
N ARG A 118 16.40 -6.47 -1.07
CA ARG A 118 15.32 -7.32 -1.57
C ARG A 118 15.59 -8.77 -1.18
N THR A 119 15.52 -9.05 0.12
CA THR A 119 15.60 -10.42 0.62
C THR A 119 14.24 -11.07 0.43
N ARG A 120 14.19 -12.12 -0.39
CA ARG A 120 13.01 -12.95 -0.56
C ARG A 120 13.08 -14.07 0.47
N PRO A 121 12.02 -14.33 1.27
CA PRO A 121 11.99 -15.46 2.19
C PRO A 121 12.33 -16.78 1.48
N VAL A 122 13.15 -17.62 2.11
CA VAL A 122 13.51 -18.95 1.58
C VAL A 122 12.28 -19.78 1.23
N HIS A 123 11.25 -19.79 2.09
CA HIS A 123 10.01 -20.53 1.84
C HIS A 123 9.29 -20.06 0.58
N LEU A 124 9.20 -18.75 0.34
CA LEU A 124 8.63 -18.20 -0.89
C LEU A 124 9.41 -18.66 -2.13
N GLN A 125 10.74 -18.70 -2.05
CA GLN A 125 11.58 -19.16 -3.15
C GLN A 125 11.39 -20.67 -3.42
N GLN A 126 11.24 -21.48 -2.37
CA GLN A 126 10.94 -22.92 -2.51
C GLN A 126 9.61 -23.15 -3.21
N LEU A 127 8.55 -22.47 -2.78
CA LEU A 127 7.23 -22.59 -3.41
C LEU A 127 7.23 -22.13 -4.88
N GLN A 128 8.00 -21.09 -5.21
CA GLN A 128 8.17 -20.66 -6.60
C GLN A 128 8.83 -21.74 -7.44
N ASN A 129 9.90 -22.36 -6.94
CA ASN A 129 10.57 -23.45 -7.65
C ASN A 129 9.64 -24.65 -7.85
N GLU A 130 8.80 -24.99 -6.85
CA GLU A 130 7.80 -26.07 -6.97
C GLU A 130 6.72 -25.74 -8.00
N TRP A 131 6.21 -24.51 -7.99
CA TRP A 131 5.23 -24.04 -8.96
C TRP A 131 5.77 -24.03 -10.40
N GLU A 132 7.02 -23.60 -10.59
CA GLU A 132 7.65 -23.54 -11.92
C GLU A 132 7.91 -24.93 -12.53
N GLN A 133 8.07 -25.97 -11.72
CA GLN A 133 8.33 -27.32 -12.21
C GLN A 133 7.09 -28.00 -12.80
N ASP A 134 5.95 -27.91 -12.12
CA ASP A 134 4.70 -28.56 -12.53
C ASP A 134 3.49 -27.80 -11.96
N PRO A 135 3.11 -26.67 -12.57
CA PRO A 135 2.09 -25.80 -12.01
C PRO A 135 0.77 -26.53 -11.87
N GLU A 136 0.34 -27.34 -12.86
CA GLU A 136 -0.96 -28.04 -12.84
C GLU A 136 -1.10 -29.01 -11.67
N ARG A 137 -0.02 -29.70 -11.30
CA ARG A 137 -0.01 -30.65 -10.19
C ARG A 137 0.03 -29.99 -8.82
N TYR A 138 0.70 -28.84 -8.71
CA TYR A 138 0.97 -28.19 -7.42
C TYR A 138 0.12 -26.95 -7.15
N VAL A 139 -0.78 -26.56 -8.06
CA VAL A 139 -1.62 -25.34 -7.94
C VAL A 139 -2.21 -25.18 -6.54
N GLU A 140 -2.95 -26.20 -6.06
CA GLU A 140 -3.68 -26.10 -4.80
C GLU A 140 -2.74 -26.10 -3.59
N ALA A 141 -1.78 -27.02 -3.56
CA ALA A 141 -0.82 -27.14 -2.48
C ALA A 141 0.02 -25.86 -2.31
N VAL A 142 0.54 -25.32 -3.41
CA VAL A 142 1.32 -24.07 -3.41
C VAL A 142 0.42 -22.89 -3.06
N SER A 143 -0.82 -22.82 -3.54
CA SER A 143 -1.74 -21.74 -3.18
C SER A 143 -2.04 -21.73 -1.68
N VAL A 144 -2.29 -22.91 -1.07
CA VAL A 144 -2.54 -23.03 0.37
C VAL A 144 -1.28 -22.68 1.18
N ALA A 145 -0.10 -23.12 0.73
CA ALA A 145 1.16 -22.77 1.37
C ALA A 145 1.46 -21.26 1.27
N ALA A 146 1.17 -20.64 0.12
CA ALA A 146 1.31 -19.20 -0.08
C ALA A 146 0.38 -18.39 0.81
N ILE A 147 -0.88 -18.83 0.98
CA ILE A 147 -1.83 -18.23 1.94
C ILE A 147 -1.29 -18.27 3.37
N ASN A 148 -0.66 -19.38 3.77
CA ASN A 148 -0.04 -19.47 5.09
C ASN A 148 1.19 -18.57 5.22
N GLY A 149 2.00 -18.44 4.17
CA GLY A 149 3.09 -17.45 4.13
C GLY A 149 2.61 -16.01 4.28
N VAL A 150 1.47 -15.65 3.67
CA VAL A 150 0.82 -14.34 3.88
C VAL A 150 0.38 -14.19 5.33
N ARG A 151 -0.27 -15.21 5.91
CA ARG A 151 -0.76 -15.20 7.30
C ARG A 151 0.36 -14.84 8.27
N GLU A 152 1.49 -15.50 8.19
CA GLU A 152 2.63 -15.25 9.09
C GLU A 152 3.13 -13.81 9.00
N ILE A 153 3.25 -13.27 7.78
CA ILE A 153 3.68 -11.89 7.57
C ILE A 153 2.67 -10.92 8.19
N VAL A 154 1.37 -11.18 8.00
CA VAL A 154 0.31 -10.31 8.52
C VAL A 154 0.22 -10.38 10.05
N GLU A 155 0.41 -11.56 10.65
CA GLU A 155 0.49 -11.73 12.11
C GLU A 155 1.73 -11.02 12.70
N MET A 156 2.89 -11.14 12.05
CA MET A 156 4.08 -10.40 12.42
C MET A 156 3.84 -8.88 12.36
N LEU A 157 3.24 -8.39 11.26
CA LEU A 157 2.86 -6.99 11.11
C LEU A 157 1.92 -6.54 12.22
N GLN A 158 0.90 -7.33 12.55
CA GLN A 158 -0.03 -7.03 13.64
C GLN A 158 0.68 -6.84 14.98
N ASN A 159 1.66 -7.69 15.27
CA ASN A 159 2.41 -7.63 16.52
C ASN A 159 3.39 -6.45 16.58
N GLN A 160 3.90 -6.01 15.41
CA GLN A 160 4.93 -4.97 15.33
C GLN A 160 4.36 -3.58 15.04
N ILE A 161 3.13 -3.47 14.54
CA ILE A 161 2.54 -2.20 14.05
C ILE A 161 2.51 -1.09 15.11
N HIS A 162 2.44 -1.45 16.38
CA HIS A 162 2.42 -0.48 17.46
C HIS A 162 3.77 0.22 17.69
N GLY A 163 4.88 -0.45 17.38
CA GLY A 163 6.24 0.06 17.53
C GLY A 163 6.80 0.75 16.27
N ILE A 164 6.04 0.79 15.17
CA ILE A 164 6.44 1.50 13.96
C ILE A 164 6.31 3.00 14.22
N ALA A 165 7.43 3.72 14.17
CA ALA A 165 7.41 5.18 14.17
C ALA A 165 6.73 5.67 12.89
N CYS A 166 5.69 6.48 13.05
CA CYS A 166 5.01 7.10 11.92
C CYS A 166 5.88 8.23 11.36
N CYS A 167 5.86 8.38 10.04
CA CYS A 167 6.02 9.68 9.42
C CYS A 167 4.63 10.22 9.09
#